data_AF-A0A6C0ARM4-F1
#
_entry.id   AF-A0A6C0ARM4-F1
#
_cell.length_a   1.000
_cell.length_b   1.000
_cell.length_c   1.000
_cell.angle_alpha   90.00
_cell.angle_beta   90.00
_cell.angle_gamma   90.00
#
_symmetry.space_group_name_H-M   'P 1'
#
loop_
_entity.id
_entity.type
_entity.pdbx_description
1 polymer ?
#
loop_
_entity_poly.entity_id
_entity_poly.type
_entity_poly.pdbx_seq_one_letter_code
_entity_poly.pdbx_strand_id
1 'polypeptide(L)'
;MENPILNIIDFTQSQSHGLFWDSEIREKCFELPSCKNDTTKYDICCEKNKFDNNENVSIKTSGGKNIDCGDILRFYEGEFDKKYTIILIKYKQNDNKKIMYEILEINYNKKLRDILFGTISKKILEEYVKYIKDIPHGEVAEEIKQKYKVCKNKMQKEFNMKINISPKVDSHSQRRVQCSIPNFDKLFETYPEFIISRTIKPLVRGVKITSEIVSSSRVRKSKLKVEN
;
A
#
# COMPACT_ATOMS: atom_id res chain seq x y z
N MET A 1 12.58 -32.20 4.00
CA MET A 1 11.67 -31.67 2.97
C MET A 1 12.15 -30.28 2.62
N GLU A 2 12.82 -30.15 1.48
CA GLU A 2 13.30 -28.87 0.98
C GLU A 2 12.11 -28.02 0.53
N ASN A 3 12.01 -26.80 1.06
CA ASN A 3 11.00 -25.85 0.62
C ASN A 3 11.28 -25.48 -0.83
N PRO A 4 10.30 -25.58 -1.75
CA PRO A 4 10.50 -25.15 -3.12
C PRO A 4 10.78 -23.64 -3.12
N ILE A 5 11.84 -23.24 -3.81
CA ILE A 5 12.15 -21.85 -4.10
C ILE A 5 11.03 -21.33 -4.99
N LEU A 6 10.13 -20.51 -4.41
CA LEU A 6 9.08 -19.81 -5.14
C LEU A 6 9.73 -18.88 -6.17
N ASN A 7 9.76 -19.31 -7.42
CA ASN A 7 10.30 -18.53 -8.52
C ASN A 7 9.28 -17.47 -8.96
N ILE A 8 9.74 -16.22 -9.08
CA ILE A 8 8.98 -14.99 -9.43
C ILE A 8 8.29 -15.05 -10.82
N ILE A 9 8.41 -16.16 -11.55
CA ILE A 9 8.06 -16.33 -12.97
C ILE A 9 6.54 -16.35 -13.19
N ASP A 10 5.72 -16.59 -12.18
CA ASP A 10 4.24 -16.68 -12.30
C ASP A 10 3.49 -15.34 -12.26
N PHE A 11 4.20 -14.20 -12.23
CA PHE A 11 3.57 -12.90 -11.98
C PHE A 11 3.92 -11.86 -13.06
N THR A 12 2.95 -11.01 -13.42
CA THR A 12 3.24 -9.84 -14.26
C THR A 12 4.21 -8.91 -13.52
N GLN A 13 5.27 -8.46 -14.21
CA GLN A 13 6.42 -7.74 -13.62
C GLN A 13 6.02 -6.50 -12.80
N SER A 14 4.85 -5.89 -13.05
CA SER A 14 4.35 -4.73 -12.32
C SER A 14 3.74 -5.05 -10.95
N GLN A 15 3.32 -6.30 -10.72
CA GLN A 15 2.68 -6.76 -9.47
C GLN A 15 3.57 -7.73 -8.68
N SER A 16 4.49 -8.43 -9.34
CA SER A 16 5.38 -9.43 -8.72
C SER A 16 6.26 -8.89 -7.57
N HIS A 17 6.63 -7.62 -7.64
CA HIS A 17 7.63 -7.02 -6.77
C HIS A 17 7.25 -6.88 -5.29
N GLY A 18 5.96 -6.80 -4.96
CA GLY A 18 5.45 -6.76 -3.57
C GLY A 18 4.61 -7.98 -3.20
N LEU A 19 4.15 -8.74 -4.21
CA LEU A 19 3.22 -9.85 -4.03
C LEU A 19 3.87 -11.10 -3.41
N PHE A 20 5.20 -11.25 -3.54
CA PHE A 20 5.91 -12.39 -2.96
C PHE A 20 5.69 -12.47 -1.45
N TRP A 21 6.05 -11.42 -0.71
CA TRP A 21 5.94 -11.44 0.75
C TRP A 21 4.49 -11.39 1.22
N ASP A 22 3.61 -10.73 0.47
CA ASP A 22 2.17 -10.80 0.69
C ASP A 22 1.68 -12.26 0.65
N SER A 23 1.98 -12.96 -0.43
CA SER A 23 1.62 -14.37 -0.62
C SER A 23 2.26 -15.27 0.43
N GLU A 24 3.54 -15.07 0.73
CA GLU A 24 4.25 -15.86 1.74
C GLU A 24 3.65 -15.68 3.13
N ILE A 25 3.32 -14.46 3.54
CA ILE A 25 2.65 -14.21 4.83
C ILE A 25 1.28 -14.88 4.85
N ARG A 26 0.49 -14.74 3.78
CA ARG A 26 -0.83 -15.38 3.70
C ARG A 26 -0.72 -16.90 3.88
N GLU A 27 0.18 -17.54 3.15
CA GLU A 27 0.34 -18.99 3.15
C GLU A 27 0.97 -19.50 4.45
N LYS A 28 2.13 -18.97 4.83
CA LYS A 28 2.89 -19.49 5.99
C LYS A 28 2.34 -18.99 7.31
N CYS A 29 2.00 -17.71 7.40
CA CYS A 29 1.56 -17.11 8.66
C CYS A 29 0.06 -17.33 8.88
N PHE A 30 -0.79 -17.15 7.87
CA PHE A 30 -2.25 -17.18 8.03
C PHE A 30 -2.91 -18.46 7.51
N GLU A 31 -2.18 -19.38 6.89
CA GLU A 31 -2.73 -20.62 6.31
C GLU A 31 -3.82 -20.37 5.25
N LEU A 32 -3.67 -19.25 4.53
CA LEU A 32 -4.55 -18.85 3.43
C LEU A 32 -3.85 -19.04 2.09
N PRO A 33 -4.59 -19.34 1.01
CA PRO A 33 -4.00 -19.42 -0.31
C PRO A 33 -3.34 -18.08 -0.70
N SER A 34 -2.26 -18.16 -1.49
CA SER A 34 -1.64 -17.00 -2.12
C SER A 34 -2.67 -16.15 -2.85
N CYS A 35 -2.45 -14.84 -2.82
CA CYS A 35 -3.34 -13.90 -3.47
C CYS A 35 -3.01 -13.85 -4.96
N LYS A 36 -3.98 -14.21 -5.82
CA LYS A 36 -3.96 -13.87 -7.24
C LYS A 36 -4.97 -12.76 -7.49
N ASN A 37 -4.52 -11.51 -7.50
CA ASN A 37 -5.31 -10.35 -7.91
C ASN A 37 -6.71 -10.25 -7.27
N ASP A 38 -6.78 -10.31 -5.94
CA ASP A 38 -8.03 -10.09 -5.22
C ASP A 38 -8.38 -8.57 -5.17
N THR A 39 -9.68 -8.28 -5.20
CA THR A 39 -10.25 -6.95 -5.05
C THR A 39 -10.82 -6.70 -3.64
N THR A 40 -10.60 -7.62 -2.71
CA THR A 40 -10.96 -7.47 -1.30
C THR A 40 -10.38 -6.18 -0.69
N LYS A 41 -11.05 -5.71 0.37
CA LYS A 41 -10.62 -4.53 1.12
C LYS A 41 -9.37 -4.81 1.95
N TYR A 42 -9.28 -6.01 2.50
CA TYR A 42 -8.18 -6.49 3.35
C TYR A 42 -7.47 -7.67 2.70
N ASP A 43 -6.19 -7.81 3.03
CA ASP A 43 -5.41 -8.95 2.57
C ASP A 43 -5.83 -10.19 3.40
N ILE A 44 -5.98 -10.05 4.73
CA ILE A 44 -6.67 -11.04 5.56
C ILE A 44 -7.89 -10.39 6.22
N CYS A 45 -9.10 -10.81 5.85
CA CYS A 45 -10.31 -10.43 6.59
C CYS A 45 -10.36 -11.17 7.93
N CYS A 46 -10.97 -10.57 8.95
CA CYS A 46 -11.00 -11.11 10.30
C CYS A 46 -11.61 -12.52 10.39
N GLU A 47 -12.59 -12.83 9.53
CA GLU A 47 -13.21 -14.16 9.48
C GLU A 47 -12.24 -15.26 9.03
N LYS A 48 -11.15 -14.87 8.35
CA LYS A 48 -10.09 -15.75 7.86
C LYS A 48 -8.80 -15.64 8.69
N ASN A 49 -8.78 -14.80 9.72
CA ASN A 49 -7.61 -14.57 10.54
C ASN A 49 -7.54 -15.63 11.65
N LYS A 50 -6.62 -16.59 11.51
CA LYS A 50 -6.44 -17.68 12.48
C LYS A 50 -5.94 -17.23 13.87
N PHE A 51 -5.42 -16.01 13.99
CA PHE A 51 -4.90 -15.48 15.25
C PHE A 51 -5.92 -14.66 16.04
N ASP A 52 -6.78 -13.91 15.34
CA ASP A 52 -7.80 -13.06 15.95
C ASP A 52 -8.96 -12.85 14.98
N ASN A 53 -10.12 -13.45 15.30
CA ASN A 53 -11.32 -13.40 14.46
C ASN A 53 -12.01 -12.02 14.43
N ASN A 54 -11.49 -11.04 15.16
CA ASN A 54 -11.93 -9.65 15.18
C ASN A 54 -10.84 -8.69 14.61
N GLU A 55 -9.84 -9.21 13.88
CA GLU A 55 -8.77 -8.42 13.29
C GLU A 55 -8.68 -8.57 11.78
N ASN A 56 -8.88 -7.46 11.07
CA ASN A 56 -8.54 -7.31 9.67
C ASN A 56 -7.05 -6.97 9.51
N VAL A 57 -6.40 -7.49 8.47
CA VAL A 57 -4.98 -7.25 8.20
C VAL A 57 -4.76 -6.80 6.76
N SER A 58 -3.95 -5.76 6.59
CA SER A 58 -3.35 -5.41 5.30
C SER A 58 -1.84 -5.66 5.34
N ILE A 59 -1.33 -6.38 4.35
CA ILE A 59 0.11 -6.60 4.18
C ILE A 59 0.61 -5.57 3.17
N LYS A 60 1.73 -4.93 3.52
CA LYS A 60 2.34 -3.88 2.72
C LYS A 60 3.84 -4.09 2.69
N THR A 61 4.45 -3.74 1.57
CA THR A 61 5.92 -3.79 1.39
C THR A 61 6.39 -2.42 0.97
N SER A 62 7.50 -1.92 1.54
CA SER A 62 8.09 -0.67 1.12
C SER A 62 9.60 -0.75 1.02
N GLY A 63 10.13 -0.28 -0.12
CA GLY A 63 11.56 -0.04 -0.31
C GLY A 63 11.95 1.43 -0.10
N GLY A 64 11.01 2.27 0.34
CA GLY A 64 11.21 3.72 0.46
C GLY A 64 10.58 4.27 1.74
N LYS A 65 10.32 5.58 1.75
CA LYS A 65 9.78 6.30 2.91
C LYS A 65 8.25 6.34 2.97
N ASN A 66 7.57 5.67 2.03
CA ASN A 66 6.12 5.73 1.89
C ASN A 66 5.53 4.34 2.07
N ILE A 67 4.36 4.25 2.70
CA ILE A 67 3.51 3.06 2.66
C ILE A 67 2.48 3.31 1.58
N ASP A 68 2.59 2.63 0.44
CA ASP A 68 1.62 2.74 -0.64
C ASP A 68 0.36 1.96 -0.28
N CYS A 69 -0.79 2.63 -0.32
CA CYS A 69 -2.09 2.08 0.03
C CYS A 69 -2.98 1.94 -1.21
N GLY A 70 -4.08 1.21 -1.03
CA GLY A 70 -5.07 0.98 -2.08
C GLY A 70 -5.94 2.21 -2.35
N ASP A 71 -7.22 1.95 -2.63
CA ASP A 71 -8.23 2.99 -2.84
C ASP A 71 -8.37 3.88 -1.59
N ILE A 72 -8.40 5.20 -1.81
CA ILE A 72 -8.41 6.19 -0.73
C ILE A 72 -9.68 6.16 0.11
N LEU A 73 -10.84 5.85 -0.48
CA LEU A 73 -12.11 5.76 0.26
C LEU A 73 -12.12 4.52 1.13
N ARG A 74 -11.70 3.38 0.59
CA ARG A 74 -11.58 2.14 1.38
C ARG A 74 -10.67 2.30 2.59
N PHE A 75 -9.59 3.07 2.43
CA PHE A 75 -8.67 3.36 3.53
C PHE A 75 -9.26 4.35 4.55
N TYR A 76 -9.97 5.39 4.08
CA TYR A 76 -10.67 6.34 4.95
C TYR A 76 -11.80 5.70 5.78
N GLU A 77 -12.52 4.75 5.18
CA GLU A 77 -13.69 4.05 5.74
C GLU A 77 -13.34 2.71 6.40
N GLY A 78 -12.12 2.53 6.91
CA GLY A 78 -11.77 1.29 7.62
C GLY A 78 -12.88 0.80 8.57
N GLU A 79 -13.07 -0.52 8.68
CA GLU A 79 -13.94 -1.15 9.68
C GLU A 79 -13.25 -1.04 11.05
N PHE A 80 -13.46 0.09 11.73
CA PHE A 80 -12.82 0.42 13.01
C PHE A 80 -13.60 -0.08 14.24
N ASP A 81 -14.71 -0.76 14.03
CA ASP A 81 -15.37 -1.63 15.02
C ASP A 81 -14.57 -2.91 15.26
N LYS A 82 -13.82 -3.34 14.23
CA LYS A 82 -12.82 -4.41 14.30
C LYS A 82 -11.42 -3.84 14.50
N LYS A 83 -10.48 -4.66 14.94
CA LYS A 83 -9.05 -4.31 14.87
C LYS A 83 -8.64 -4.26 13.41
N TYR A 84 -7.79 -3.31 13.05
CA TYR A 84 -7.20 -3.24 11.72
C TYR A 84 -5.69 -3.02 11.82
N THR A 85 -4.94 -4.05 11.43
CA THR A 85 -3.48 -4.07 11.48
C THR A 85 -2.87 -3.94 10.09
N ILE A 86 -1.86 -3.09 9.94
CA ILE A 86 -0.99 -3.07 8.75
C ILE A 86 0.31 -3.77 9.11
N ILE A 87 0.60 -4.89 8.44
CA ILE A 87 1.91 -5.55 8.49
C ILE A 87 2.77 -4.93 7.39
N LEU A 88 3.76 -4.13 7.77
CA LEU A 88 4.69 -3.49 6.84
C LEU A 88 6.04 -4.20 6.84
N ILE A 89 6.44 -4.71 5.69
CA ILE A 89 7.80 -5.21 5.45
C ILE A 89 8.61 -4.10 4.78
N LYS A 90 9.72 -3.73 5.41
CA LYS A 90 10.69 -2.78 4.87
C LYS A 90 11.87 -3.54 4.27
N TYR A 91 12.25 -3.18 3.05
CA TYR A 91 13.34 -3.83 2.34
C TYR A 91 14.27 -2.80 1.69
N LYS A 92 15.52 -3.21 1.43
CA LYS A 92 16.45 -2.49 0.56
C LYS A 92 16.60 -3.24 -0.74
N GLN A 93 16.60 -2.50 -1.86
CA GLN A 93 16.98 -3.06 -3.15
C GLN A 93 18.51 -3.01 -3.25
N ASN A 94 19.14 -4.16 -3.43
CA ASN A 94 20.57 -4.29 -3.72
C ASN A 94 20.73 -5.10 -5.00
N ASP A 95 21.11 -4.44 -6.09
CA ASP A 95 21.18 -5.03 -7.43
C ASP A 95 19.90 -5.79 -7.82
N ASN A 96 20.02 -7.10 -7.98
CA ASN A 96 18.95 -8.03 -8.34
C ASN A 96 18.25 -8.65 -7.12
N LYS A 97 18.47 -8.12 -5.92
CA LYS A 97 17.93 -8.66 -4.67
C LYS A 97 17.15 -7.60 -3.90
N LYS A 98 16.10 -8.06 -3.22
CA LYS A 98 15.43 -7.29 -2.17
C LYS A 98 15.72 -7.96 -0.84
N ILE A 99 16.28 -7.20 0.08
CA ILE A 99 16.69 -7.67 1.40
C ILE A 99 15.81 -6.96 2.43
N MET A 100 14.96 -7.73 3.10
CA MET A 100 14.17 -7.25 4.22
C MET A 100 15.10 -6.85 5.36
N TYR A 101 14.83 -5.70 5.99
CA TYR A 101 15.62 -5.23 7.15
C TYR A 101 14.78 -4.88 8.38
N GLU A 102 13.47 -4.69 8.24
CA GLU A 102 12.57 -4.39 9.34
C GLU A 102 11.13 -4.80 9.00
N ILE A 103 10.38 -5.26 10.00
CA ILE A 103 8.95 -5.54 9.93
C ILE A 103 8.27 -4.75 11.05
N LEU A 104 7.17 -4.08 10.71
CA LEU A 104 6.31 -3.35 11.64
C LEU A 104 4.89 -3.91 11.58
N GLU A 105 4.25 -4.09 12.75
CA GLU A 105 2.80 -4.23 12.84
C GLU A 105 2.23 -2.92 13.37
N ILE A 106 1.35 -2.29 12.60
CA ILE A 106 0.81 -0.95 12.87
C ILE A 106 -0.68 -1.07 13.15
N ASN A 107 -1.15 -0.52 14.27
CA ASN A 107 -2.56 -0.39 14.60
C ASN A 107 -3.20 0.75 13.79
N TYR A 108 -3.85 0.43 12.69
CA TYR A 108 -4.61 1.38 11.87
C TYR A 108 -6.02 1.56 12.42
N ASN A 109 -6.14 2.30 13.50
CA ASN A 109 -7.42 2.62 14.14
C ASN A 109 -7.98 3.99 13.68
N LYS A 110 -9.18 4.32 14.16
CA LYS A 110 -9.86 5.59 13.89
C LYS A 110 -8.99 6.82 14.22
N LYS A 111 -8.24 6.79 15.33
CA LYS A 111 -7.36 7.90 15.73
C LYS A 111 -6.23 8.11 14.71
N LEU A 112 -5.59 7.04 14.25
CA LEU A 112 -4.56 7.15 13.20
C LEU A 112 -5.17 7.62 11.87
N ARG A 113 -6.36 7.13 11.50
CA ARG A 113 -7.09 7.62 10.32
C ARG A 113 -7.35 9.12 10.42
N ASP A 114 -7.87 9.60 11.55
CA ASP A 114 -8.16 11.02 11.76
C ASP A 114 -6.88 11.88 11.70
N ILE A 115 -5.75 11.40 12.25
CA ILE A 115 -4.44 12.07 12.12
C ILE A 115 -3.96 12.15 10.66
N LEU A 116 -4.18 11.09 9.88
CA LEU A 116 -3.71 11.00 8.49
C LEU A 116 -4.56 11.84 7.54
N PHE A 117 -5.88 11.83 7.72
CA PHE A 117 -6.82 12.51 6.86
C PHE A 117 -7.18 13.93 7.35
N GLY A 118 -6.77 14.29 8.56
CA GLY A 118 -7.04 15.60 9.14
C GLY A 118 -8.54 15.86 9.25
N THR A 119 -8.98 17.04 8.85
CA THR A 119 -10.37 17.49 9.01
C THR A 119 -11.26 17.23 7.79
N ILE A 120 -10.77 16.48 6.79
CA ILE A 120 -11.54 16.24 5.56
C ILE A 120 -12.79 15.39 5.85
N SER A 121 -13.92 15.82 5.29
CA SER A 121 -15.16 15.05 5.35
C SER A 121 -15.20 13.97 4.28
N LYS A 122 -15.91 12.87 4.57
CA LYS A 122 -16.17 11.80 3.61
C LYS A 122 -16.73 12.33 2.30
N LYS A 123 -17.73 13.22 2.36
CA LYS A 123 -18.41 13.80 1.19
C LYS A 123 -17.43 14.52 0.26
N ILE A 124 -16.56 15.35 0.80
CA ILE A 124 -15.56 16.09 0.00
C ILE A 124 -14.59 15.11 -0.68
N LEU A 125 -14.17 14.08 0.04
CA LEU A 125 -13.29 13.06 -0.51
C LEU A 125 -13.98 12.25 -1.62
N GLU A 126 -15.26 11.88 -1.44
CA GLU A 126 -16.08 11.21 -2.45
C GLU A 126 -16.28 12.06 -3.70
N GLU A 127 -16.52 13.37 -3.55
CA GLU A 127 -16.63 14.32 -4.66
C GLU A 127 -15.35 14.38 -5.47
N TYR A 128 -14.17 14.42 -4.82
CA TYR A 128 -12.89 14.37 -5.52
C TYR A 128 -12.69 13.04 -6.26
N VAL A 129 -13.02 11.91 -5.62
CA VAL A 129 -12.90 10.58 -6.24
C VAL A 129 -13.83 10.44 -7.43
N LYS A 130 -15.07 10.93 -7.33
CA LYS A 130 -16.04 10.99 -8.42
C LYS A 130 -15.50 11.84 -9.56
N TYR A 131 -14.99 13.03 -9.28
CA TYR A 131 -14.36 13.90 -10.28
C TYR A 131 -13.25 13.18 -11.06
N ILE A 132 -12.39 12.39 -10.40
CA ILE A 132 -11.35 11.61 -11.08
C ILE A 132 -11.94 10.48 -11.95
N LYS A 133 -12.99 9.81 -11.46
CA LYS A 133 -13.68 8.73 -12.19
C LYS A 133 -14.43 9.24 -13.42
N ASP A 134 -14.94 10.47 -13.37
CA ASP A 134 -15.69 11.10 -14.45
C ASP A 134 -14.78 11.64 -15.57
N ILE A 135 -13.45 11.65 -15.40
CA ILE A 135 -12.52 12.02 -16.46
C ILE A 135 -12.61 10.98 -17.60
N PRO A 136 -12.87 11.39 -18.86
CA PRO A 136 -13.00 10.48 -20.00
C PRO A 136 -11.81 9.55 -20.13
N HIS A 137 -12.05 8.29 -20.55
CA HIS A 137 -10.98 7.34 -20.88
C HIS A 137 -10.15 7.82 -22.09
N GLY A 138 -8.93 7.29 -22.19
CA GLY A 138 -7.97 7.67 -23.22
C GLY A 138 -6.95 8.69 -22.74
N GLU A 139 -6.17 9.22 -23.69
CA GLU A 139 -5.24 10.31 -23.44
C GLU A 139 -5.99 11.60 -23.11
N VAL A 140 -5.55 12.28 -22.06
CA VAL A 140 -6.16 13.53 -21.60
C VAL A 140 -5.16 14.67 -21.72
N ALA A 141 -5.69 15.85 -22.03
CA ALA A 141 -4.93 17.08 -22.15
C ALA A 141 -4.17 17.40 -20.86
N GLU A 142 -3.03 18.09 -20.98
CA GLU A 142 -2.15 18.37 -19.83
C GLU A 142 -2.87 19.27 -18.80
N GLU A 143 -3.77 20.14 -19.24
CA GLU A 143 -4.58 21.02 -18.41
C GLU A 143 -5.45 20.22 -17.43
N ILE A 144 -6.05 19.12 -17.89
CA ILE A 144 -6.84 18.20 -17.03
C ILE A 144 -5.91 17.58 -15.98
N LYS A 145 -4.70 17.17 -16.40
CA LYS A 145 -3.69 16.60 -15.49
C LYS A 145 -3.25 17.58 -14.42
N GLN A 146 -3.02 18.83 -14.81
CA GLN A 146 -2.66 19.89 -13.87
C GLN A 146 -3.83 20.22 -12.95
N LYS A 147 -5.06 20.32 -13.47
CA LYS A 147 -6.25 20.63 -12.67
C LYS A 147 -6.44 19.65 -11.52
N TYR A 148 -6.45 18.35 -11.78
CA TYR A 148 -6.66 17.38 -10.70
C TYR A 148 -5.48 17.31 -9.71
N LYS A 149 -4.24 17.61 -10.15
CA LYS A 149 -3.05 17.70 -9.28
C LYS A 149 -3.13 18.93 -8.36
N VAL A 150 -3.54 20.07 -8.89
CA VAL A 150 -3.76 21.29 -8.11
C VAL A 150 -4.87 21.08 -7.09
N CYS A 151 -6.00 20.48 -7.51
CA CYS A 151 -7.11 20.16 -6.60
C CYS A 151 -6.66 19.28 -5.43
N LYS A 152 -5.93 18.17 -5.67
CA LYS A 152 -5.46 17.34 -4.55
C LYS A 152 -4.48 18.07 -3.63
N ASN A 153 -3.60 18.91 -4.17
CA ASN A 153 -2.58 19.60 -3.37
C ASN A 153 -3.25 20.65 -2.48
N LYS A 154 -4.23 21.39 -3.03
CA LYS A 154 -5.06 22.33 -2.28
C LYS A 154 -5.81 21.60 -1.16
N MET A 155 -6.49 20.51 -1.50
CA MET A 155 -7.27 19.71 -0.54
C MET A 155 -6.40 19.17 0.61
N GLN A 156 -5.23 18.60 0.31
CA GLN A 156 -4.31 18.13 1.36
C GLN A 156 -3.88 19.24 2.32
N LYS A 157 -3.60 20.43 1.79
CA LYS A 157 -3.19 21.57 2.60
C LYS A 157 -4.35 22.11 3.45
N GLU A 158 -5.52 22.28 2.82
CA GLU A 158 -6.73 22.84 3.43
C GLU A 158 -7.22 22.01 4.62
N PHE A 159 -7.20 20.68 4.48
CA PHE A 159 -7.67 19.77 5.53
C PHE A 159 -6.54 19.23 6.43
N ASN A 160 -5.33 19.78 6.33
CA ASN A 160 -4.15 19.35 7.10
C ASN A 160 -3.90 17.82 6.99
N MET A 161 -4.01 17.28 5.79
CA MET A 161 -3.83 15.86 5.53
C MET A 161 -2.35 15.50 5.60
N LYS A 162 -2.01 14.46 6.38
CA LYS A 162 -0.68 13.84 6.36
C LYS A 162 -0.58 12.72 5.33
N ILE A 163 -1.70 12.20 4.87
CA ILE A 163 -1.76 11.22 3.78
C ILE A 163 -1.55 11.90 2.43
N ASN A 164 -0.85 11.22 1.52
CA ASN A 164 -0.70 11.67 0.15
C ASN A 164 -1.76 11.03 -0.76
N ILE A 165 -2.41 11.84 -1.57
CA ILE A 165 -3.43 11.49 -2.55
C ILE A 165 -2.76 11.28 -3.90
N SER A 166 -3.01 10.13 -4.51
CA SER A 166 -2.37 9.66 -5.73
C SER A 166 -3.41 9.28 -6.78
N PRO A 167 -4.01 10.25 -7.49
CA PRO A 167 -4.87 9.96 -8.63
C PRO A 167 -4.07 9.25 -9.72
N LYS A 168 -4.60 8.15 -10.23
CA LYS A 168 -4.08 7.39 -11.37
C LYS A 168 -5.03 7.58 -12.54
N VAL A 169 -4.58 8.43 -13.46
CA VAL A 169 -5.19 8.72 -14.75
C VAL A 169 -4.15 8.37 -15.81
N ASP A 170 -4.35 7.25 -16.51
CA ASP A 170 -3.47 6.82 -17.61
C ASP A 170 -4.09 7.13 -18.99
N SER A 171 -3.32 6.86 -20.04
CA SER A 171 -3.75 7.03 -21.44
C SER A 171 -4.77 5.99 -21.92
N HIS A 172 -5.20 5.08 -21.04
CA HIS A 172 -6.14 4.01 -21.35
C HIS A 172 -7.36 4.15 -20.43
N SER A 173 -7.52 3.26 -19.46
CA SER A 173 -8.75 3.11 -18.68
C SER A 173 -8.62 3.46 -17.20
N GLN A 174 -7.41 3.65 -16.65
CA GLN A 174 -7.27 3.86 -15.20
C GLN A 174 -7.85 5.21 -14.79
N ARG A 175 -8.89 5.19 -13.95
CA ARG A 175 -9.50 6.36 -13.31
C ARG A 175 -9.76 6.05 -11.84
N ARG A 176 -8.70 6.04 -11.03
CA ARG A 176 -8.78 5.69 -9.61
C ARG A 176 -7.99 6.65 -8.75
N VAL A 177 -8.35 6.75 -7.48
CA VAL A 177 -7.61 7.54 -6.50
C VAL A 177 -7.04 6.61 -5.45
N GLN A 178 -5.71 6.53 -5.43
CA GLN A 178 -4.99 5.79 -4.40
C GLN A 178 -4.43 6.76 -3.36
N CYS A 179 -3.89 6.22 -2.28
CA CYS A 179 -3.21 7.03 -1.28
C CYS A 179 -1.91 6.38 -0.79
N SER A 180 -1.11 7.12 -0.07
CA SER A 180 0.07 6.60 0.63
C SER A 180 0.30 7.36 1.93
N ILE A 181 0.92 6.71 2.91
CA ILE A 181 1.41 7.36 4.13
C ILE A 181 2.87 7.78 3.86
N PRO A 182 3.13 9.07 3.60
CA PRO A 182 4.48 9.56 3.36
C PRO A 182 5.27 9.70 4.66
N ASN A 183 6.59 9.53 4.58
CA ASN A 183 7.52 9.70 5.71
C ASN A 183 7.06 8.97 6.98
N PHE A 184 6.60 7.72 6.83
CA PHE A 184 5.96 6.99 7.93
C PHE A 184 6.89 6.80 9.14
N ASP A 185 8.21 6.75 8.94
CA ASP A 185 9.18 6.69 10.05
C ASP A 185 8.99 7.90 10.99
N LYS A 186 8.96 9.13 10.45
CA LYS A 186 8.73 10.35 11.22
C LYS A 186 7.34 10.40 11.85
N LEU A 187 6.33 9.87 11.15
CA LEU A 187 4.98 9.77 11.68
C LEU A 187 4.95 8.92 12.96
N PHE A 188 5.58 7.74 12.93
CA PHE A 188 5.59 6.83 14.08
C PHE A 188 6.65 7.16 15.14
N GLU A 189 7.64 8.00 14.83
CA GLU A 189 8.43 8.69 15.86
C GLU A 189 7.55 9.67 16.66
N THR A 190 6.62 10.35 15.98
CA THR A 190 5.70 11.31 16.62
C THR A 190 4.56 10.59 17.36
N TYR A 191 4.08 9.47 16.81
CA TYR A 191 2.97 8.69 17.36
C TYR A 191 3.37 7.21 17.53
N PRO A 192 4.28 6.90 18.46
CA PRO A 192 4.78 5.55 18.65
C PRO A 192 3.71 4.59 19.15
N GLU A 193 2.60 5.08 19.73
CA GLU A 193 1.52 4.24 20.27
C GLU A 193 0.79 3.41 19.20
N PHE A 194 0.95 3.75 17.92
CA PHE A 194 0.36 2.98 16.81
C PHE A 194 1.23 1.81 16.36
N ILE A 195 2.46 1.66 16.86
CA ILE A 195 3.29 0.49 16.58
C ILE A 195 2.96 -0.60 17.59
N ILE A 196 2.35 -1.69 17.11
CA ILE A 196 2.05 -2.89 17.89
C ILE A 196 3.34 -3.67 18.14
N SER A 197 4.12 -3.88 17.08
CA SER A 197 5.39 -4.61 17.17
C SER A 197 6.38 -4.12 16.10
N ARG A 198 7.66 -4.30 16.39
CA ARG A 198 8.79 -4.00 15.50
C ARG A 198 9.85 -5.07 15.65
N THR A 199 10.35 -5.60 14.54
CA THR A 199 11.42 -6.61 14.53
C THR A 199 12.32 -6.46 13.32
N ILE A 200 13.61 -6.73 13.52
CA ILE A 200 14.59 -6.88 12.43
C ILE A 200 14.75 -8.34 11.98
N LYS A 201 14.19 -9.29 12.76
CA LYS A 201 14.17 -10.71 12.42
C LYS A 201 13.04 -10.96 11.41
N PRO A 202 13.23 -11.89 10.46
CA PRO A 202 12.21 -12.25 9.48
C PRO A 202 11.12 -13.13 10.11
N LEU A 203 10.41 -12.58 11.10
CA LEU A 203 9.39 -13.26 11.87
C LEU A 203 8.12 -12.41 11.84
N VAL A 204 7.01 -13.01 11.41
CA VAL A 204 5.67 -12.44 11.49
C VAL A 204 4.85 -13.37 12.34
N ARG A 205 4.37 -12.89 13.50
CA ARG A 205 3.56 -13.66 14.45
C ARG A 205 4.17 -15.03 14.81
N GLY A 206 5.49 -15.02 15.05
CA GLY A 206 6.27 -16.22 15.39
C GLY A 206 6.63 -17.12 14.22
N VAL A 207 6.12 -16.86 13.01
CA VAL A 207 6.40 -17.64 11.81
C VAL A 207 7.53 -17.01 11.00
N LYS A 208 8.52 -17.81 10.62
CA LYS A 208 9.67 -17.37 9.80
C LYS A 208 9.26 -17.15 8.34
N ILE A 209 9.55 -15.96 7.84
CA ILE A 209 9.39 -15.60 6.43
C ILE A 209 10.75 -15.48 5.73
N THR A 210 10.75 -15.35 4.41
CA THR A 210 11.97 -15.21 3.62
C THR A 210 12.54 -13.79 3.79
N SER A 211 13.83 -13.68 4.14
CA SER A 211 14.48 -12.37 4.34
C SER A 211 15.01 -11.75 3.04
N GLU A 212 15.25 -12.54 2.01
CA GLU A 212 15.86 -12.09 0.75
C GLU A 212 15.18 -12.75 -0.45
N ILE A 213 14.86 -11.95 -1.47
CA ILE A 213 14.32 -12.44 -2.74
C ILE A 213 15.09 -11.90 -3.94
N VAL A 214 15.24 -12.72 -4.97
CA VAL A 214 15.86 -12.34 -6.25
C VAL A 214 14.84 -11.60 -7.09
N SER A 215 14.86 -10.27 -7.05
CA SER A 215 13.94 -9.42 -7.81
C SER A 215 14.73 -8.24 -8.37
N SER A 216 14.97 -8.22 -9.68
CA SER A 216 15.59 -7.07 -10.35
C SER A 216 14.72 -5.82 -10.26
N SER A 217 15.36 -4.64 -10.34
CA SER A 217 14.61 -3.38 -10.42
C SER A 217 13.82 -3.32 -11.73
N ARG A 218 12.60 -2.79 -11.66
CA ARG A 218 11.78 -2.59 -12.85
C ARG A 218 12.46 -1.62 -13.81
N VAL A 219 12.71 -2.09 -15.04
CA VAL A 219 13.09 -1.21 -16.16
C VAL A 219 11.84 -0.48 -16.64
N ARG A 220 11.78 0.84 -16.47
CA ARG A 220 10.74 1.66 -17.08
C ARG A 220 11.20 2.01 -18.49
N LYS A 221 10.36 1.82 -19.52
CA LYS A 221 10.59 2.45 -20.83
C LYS A 221 10.64 3.96 -20.59
N SER A 222 11.82 4.55 -20.61
CA SER A 222 11.97 6.01 -20.63
C SER A 222 11.28 6.52 -21.90
N LYS A 223 10.59 7.66 -21.81
CA LYS A 223 10.29 8.43 -23.02
C LYS A 223 11.65 8.75 -23.65
N LEU A 224 11.91 8.27 -24.86
CA LEU A 224 12.97 8.79 -25.70
C LEU A 224 12.81 10.31 -25.70
N LYS A 225 13.75 11.03 -25.10
CA LYS A 225 13.89 12.45 -25.38
C LYS A 225 14.36 12.50 -26.83
N VAL A 226 13.48 12.92 -27.72
CA VAL A 226 13.92 13.43 -29.01
C VAL A 226 14.61 14.74 -28.69
N GLU A 227 15.94 14.74 -28.75
CA GLU A 227 16.73 15.96 -28.80
C GLU A 227 16.43 16.60 -30.17
N ASN A 228 15.88 17.81 -30.14
CA ASN A 228 15.83 18.70 -31.30
C ASN A 228 17.12 19.53 -31.32
#